data_AF-X1U486-F1
#
_entry.id   AF-X1U486-F1
#
_cell.length_a   1.000
_cell.length_b   1.000
_cell.length_c   1.000
_cell.angle_alpha   90.00
_cell.angle_beta   90.00
_cell.angle_gamma   90.00
#
_symmetry.space_group_name_H-M   'P 1'
#
loop_
_entity.id
_entity.type
_entity.pdbx_description
1 polymer ?
#
loop_
_entity_poly.entity_id
_entity_poly.type
_entity_poly.pdbx_seq_one_letter_code
_entity_poly.pdbx_strand_id
1 'polypeptide(L)'
;LVRQAVRQAKRIAAGLEAKGRWLDAYKICYSKLGRMYKDDKKYSDYAKQLLEKADILASLQDSPCQSCQERYAGIEKQMFINAVDFLDSSYVNIVDYREMTIKAVNRCKLLAEVMSNSYLKMRYKIRDTQYKVVQRSLEAILDEVGQSPAAIRKDKLIDVFERVLALSESPFGRGRLPLALLITQFARGALSALDPYTVIYWPSQAQNFEKEINNQFTGIGIRFSKKEDSPKVLSVLPDTPAYHSGLEAGDVIKAVDGVQTSR
;
A
#
# COMPACT_ATOMS: atom_id res chain seq x y z
N LEU A 1 37.45 4.43 -1.68
CA LEU A 1 36.71 3.66 -0.65
C LEU A 1 35.20 3.90 -0.70
N VAL A 2 34.69 5.14 -0.55
CA VAL A 2 33.24 5.45 -0.55
C VAL A 2 32.50 4.96 -1.81
N ARG A 3 33.03 5.23 -3.01
CA ARG A 3 32.42 4.76 -4.29
C ARG A 3 32.34 3.22 -4.43
N GLN A 4 33.20 2.48 -3.73
CA GLN A 4 33.20 1.02 -3.74
C GLN A 4 32.14 0.48 -2.76
N ALA A 5 32.03 1.08 -1.58
CA ALA A 5 30.97 0.77 -0.61
C ALA A 5 29.57 1.03 -1.18
N VAL A 6 29.37 2.15 -1.90
CA VAL A 6 28.08 2.45 -2.57
C VAL A 6 27.76 1.40 -3.64
N ARG A 7 28.74 0.99 -4.45
CA ARG A 7 28.55 -0.08 -5.45
C ARG A 7 28.18 -1.41 -4.81
N GLN A 8 28.86 -1.78 -3.72
CA GLN A 8 28.55 -3.00 -2.97
C GLN A 8 27.16 -2.96 -2.36
N ALA A 9 26.76 -1.83 -1.74
CA ALA A 9 25.42 -1.66 -1.21
C ALA A 9 24.34 -1.82 -2.29
N LYS A 10 24.53 -1.23 -3.49
CA LYS A 10 23.62 -1.40 -4.63
C LYS A 10 23.52 -2.85 -5.10
N ARG A 11 24.65 -3.59 -5.11
CA ARG A 11 24.65 -5.02 -5.48
C ARG A 11 23.89 -5.88 -4.47
N ILE A 12 24.05 -5.60 -3.18
CA ILE A 12 23.30 -6.28 -2.10
C ILE A 12 21.80 -5.98 -2.23
N ALA A 13 21.45 -4.71 -2.42
CA ALA A 13 20.07 -4.28 -2.63
C ALA A 13 19.44 -5.01 -3.82
N ALA A 14 20.10 -5.04 -4.98
CA ALA A 14 19.59 -5.74 -6.16
C ALA A 14 19.29 -7.23 -5.89
N GLY A 15 20.14 -7.92 -5.11
CA GLY A 15 19.91 -9.31 -4.72
C GLY A 15 18.71 -9.51 -3.78
N LEU A 16 18.44 -8.53 -2.90
CA LEU A 16 17.25 -8.52 -2.04
C LEU A 16 15.99 -8.20 -2.84
N GLU A 17 16.04 -7.20 -3.71
CA GLU A 17 14.94 -6.77 -4.56
C GLU A 17 14.48 -7.88 -5.51
N ALA A 18 15.41 -8.61 -6.12
CA ALA A 18 15.09 -9.76 -6.97
C ALA A 18 14.22 -10.80 -6.23
N LYS A 19 14.47 -11.00 -4.94
CA LYS A 19 13.73 -11.92 -4.06
C LYS A 19 12.44 -11.32 -3.47
N GLY A 20 12.06 -10.10 -3.86
CA GLY A 20 10.91 -9.38 -3.32
C GLY A 20 11.13 -8.84 -1.89
N ARG A 21 12.38 -8.81 -1.41
CA ARG A 21 12.74 -8.28 -0.07
C ARG A 21 13.00 -6.78 -0.11
N TRP A 22 12.04 -6.01 -0.63
CA TRP A 22 12.18 -4.56 -0.84
C TRP A 22 12.37 -3.77 0.47
N LEU A 23 11.67 -4.17 1.54
CA LEU A 23 11.83 -3.55 2.86
C LEU A 23 13.25 -3.73 3.41
N ASP A 24 13.87 -4.89 3.16
CA ASP A 24 15.24 -5.15 3.58
C ASP A 24 16.24 -4.37 2.72
N ALA A 25 16.01 -4.30 1.40
CA ALA A 25 16.82 -3.45 0.52
C ALA A 25 16.80 -1.98 0.96
N TYR A 26 15.63 -1.49 1.38
CA TYR A 26 15.48 -0.16 1.98
C TYR A 26 16.29 -0.04 3.29
N LYS A 27 16.02 -0.91 4.27
CA LYS A 27 16.64 -0.83 5.62
C LYS A 27 18.15 -0.97 5.58
N ILE A 28 18.66 -1.93 4.80
CA ILE A 28 20.07 -2.30 4.78
C ILE A 28 20.88 -1.30 3.95
N CYS A 29 20.33 -0.82 2.83
CA CYS A 29 21.08 -0.03 1.85
C CYS A 29 20.56 1.39 1.72
N TYR A 30 19.32 1.57 1.24
CA TYR A 30 18.86 2.89 0.78
C TYR A 30 18.51 3.88 1.90
N SER A 31 18.15 3.41 3.09
CA SER A 31 17.95 4.27 4.27
C SER A 31 19.27 4.96 4.67
N LYS A 32 20.39 4.23 4.61
CA LYS A 32 21.73 4.79 4.88
C LYS A 32 22.20 5.70 3.74
N LEU A 33 22.03 5.27 2.48
CA LEU A 33 22.44 6.07 1.33
C LEU A 33 21.69 7.40 1.25
N GLY A 34 20.38 7.42 1.49
CA GLY A 34 19.60 8.67 1.52
C GLY A 34 20.01 9.62 2.64
N ARG A 35 20.45 9.09 3.80
CA ARG A 35 20.99 9.93 4.90
C ARG A 35 22.38 10.49 4.58
N MET A 36 23.19 9.76 3.82
CA MET A 36 24.54 10.18 3.43
C MET A 36 24.53 11.17 2.26
N TYR A 37 23.62 10.99 1.31
CA TYR A 37 23.49 11.81 0.10
C TYR A 37 22.18 12.59 0.12
N LYS A 38 22.03 13.49 1.10
CA LYS A 38 20.78 14.23 1.34
C LYS A 38 20.34 15.08 0.14
N ASP A 39 21.31 15.63 -0.60
CA ASP A 39 21.05 16.52 -1.73
C ASP A 39 20.78 15.75 -3.04
N ASP A 40 21.11 14.45 -3.08
CA ASP A 40 20.85 13.60 -4.25
C ASP A 40 19.49 12.89 -4.09
N LYS A 41 18.45 13.53 -4.64
CA LYS A 41 17.08 13.00 -4.63
C LYS A 41 16.95 11.59 -5.20
N LYS A 42 17.88 11.14 -6.05
CA LYS A 42 17.85 9.79 -6.61
C LYS A 42 17.78 8.71 -5.54
N TYR A 43 18.51 8.86 -4.44
CA TYR A 43 18.52 7.85 -3.38
C TYR A 43 17.26 7.91 -2.52
N SER A 44 16.74 9.10 -2.23
CA SER A 44 15.53 9.25 -1.44
C SER A 44 14.28 8.83 -2.24
N ASP A 45 14.22 9.12 -3.53
CA ASP A 45 13.13 8.71 -4.42
C ASP A 45 13.14 7.20 -4.64
N TYR A 46 14.31 6.59 -4.86
CA TYR A 46 14.41 5.13 -4.94
C TYR A 46 14.05 4.46 -3.61
N ALA A 47 14.44 5.06 -2.48
CA ALA A 47 14.06 4.56 -1.16
C ALA A 47 12.53 4.56 -0.96
N LYS A 48 11.83 5.62 -1.41
CA LYS A 48 10.37 5.67 -1.41
C LYS A 48 9.77 4.57 -2.28
N GLN A 49 10.28 4.38 -3.49
CA GLN A 49 9.81 3.31 -4.39
C GLN A 49 9.92 1.91 -3.75
N LEU A 50 11.01 1.62 -3.02
CA LEU A 50 11.16 0.35 -2.29
C LEU A 50 10.12 0.19 -1.18
N LEU A 51 9.80 1.27 -0.46
CA LEU A 51 8.76 1.26 0.56
C LEU A 51 7.37 1.06 -0.05
N GLU A 52 7.09 1.68 -1.20
CA GLU A 52 5.82 1.46 -1.92
C GLU A 52 5.66 0.02 -2.39
N LYS A 53 6.71 -0.61 -2.93
CA LYS A 53 6.68 -2.04 -3.30
C LYS A 53 6.44 -2.92 -2.07
N ALA A 54 7.06 -2.60 -0.93
CA ALA A 54 6.84 -3.33 0.31
C ALA A 54 5.40 -3.16 0.85
N ASP A 55 4.84 -1.96 0.79
CA ASP A 55 3.44 -1.66 1.15
C ASP A 55 2.46 -2.42 0.25
N ILE A 56 2.69 -2.42 -1.06
CA ILE A 56 1.91 -3.21 -2.01
C ILE A 56 1.98 -4.69 -1.66
N LEU A 57 3.19 -5.24 -1.45
CA LEU A 57 3.36 -6.65 -1.09
C LEU A 57 2.58 -7.00 0.18
N ALA A 58 2.68 -6.18 1.22
CA ALA A 58 1.94 -6.38 2.47
C ALA A 58 0.42 -6.37 2.22
N SER A 59 -0.07 -5.49 1.34
CA SER A 59 -1.49 -5.41 0.97
C SER A 59 -2.00 -6.62 0.18
N LEU A 60 -1.12 -7.44 -0.38
CA LEU A 60 -1.44 -8.68 -1.10
C LEU A 60 -1.41 -9.92 -0.20
N GLN A 61 -0.89 -9.79 1.02
CA GLN A 61 -0.77 -10.87 1.98
C GLN A 61 -1.93 -10.87 2.96
N ASP A 62 -2.23 -12.07 3.46
CA ASP A 62 -3.16 -12.24 4.58
C ASP A 62 -2.48 -11.76 5.86
N SER A 63 -3.25 -11.09 6.69
CA SER A 63 -2.85 -10.74 8.05
C SER A 63 -3.60 -11.61 9.04
N PRO A 64 -3.14 -11.72 10.30
CA PRO A 64 -3.88 -12.46 11.32
C PRO A 64 -5.29 -11.94 11.60
N CYS A 65 -5.60 -10.69 11.24
CA CYS A 65 -6.88 -10.04 11.55
C CYS A 65 -7.79 -9.89 10.33
N GLN A 66 -7.26 -10.07 9.11
CA GLN A 66 -7.98 -9.85 7.86
C GLN A 66 -7.23 -10.51 6.70
N SER A 67 -7.93 -11.31 5.92
CA SER A 67 -7.43 -11.86 4.66
C SER A 67 -7.40 -10.82 3.54
N CYS A 68 -6.58 -11.07 2.52
CA CYS A 68 -6.52 -10.27 1.32
C CYS A 68 -7.89 -10.22 0.60
N GLN A 69 -8.66 -11.30 0.62
CA GLN A 69 -9.98 -11.34 0.00
C GLN A 69 -10.99 -10.46 0.73
N GLU A 70 -11.03 -10.54 2.06
CA GLU A 70 -11.91 -9.69 2.88
C GLU A 70 -11.56 -8.22 2.73
N ARG A 71 -10.26 -7.89 2.66
CA ARG A 71 -9.77 -6.51 2.50
C ARG A 71 -10.37 -5.81 1.28
N TYR A 72 -10.45 -6.54 0.17
CA TYR A 72 -10.91 -6.00 -1.12
C TYR A 72 -12.36 -6.35 -1.45
N ALA A 73 -13.11 -6.95 -0.51
CA ALA A 73 -14.51 -7.30 -0.70
C ALA A 73 -15.39 -6.04 -0.80
N GLY A 74 -16.34 -6.06 -1.75
CA GLY A 74 -17.31 -4.98 -1.93
C GLY A 74 -16.76 -3.68 -2.54
N ILE A 75 -15.50 -3.67 -2.97
CA ILE A 75 -14.91 -2.46 -3.57
C ILE A 75 -15.38 -2.28 -5.01
N GLU A 76 -15.96 -1.12 -5.28
CA GLU A 76 -16.53 -0.75 -6.58
C GLU A 76 -15.86 0.52 -7.12
N LYS A 77 -15.80 0.63 -8.46
CA LYS A 77 -15.14 1.78 -9.11
C LYS A 77 -15.81 3.12 -8.78
N GLN A 78 -17.13 3.10 -8.54
CA GLN A 78 -17.90 4.30 -8.21
C GLN A 78 -17.43 4.95 -6.92
N MET A 79 -16.88 4.18 -5.97
CA MET A 79 -16.35 4.73 -4.72
C MET A 79 -15.17 5.69 -4.96
N PHE A 80 -14.29 5.37 -5.92
CA PHE A 80 -13.20 6.27 -6.29
C PHE A 80 -13.71 7.47 -7.08
N ILE A 81 -14.65 7.26 -8.01
CA ILE A 81 -15.25 8.35 -8.81
C ILE A 81 -15.91 9.38 -7.89
N ASN A 82 -16.73 8.93 -6.93
CA ASN A 82 -17.38 9.78 -5.94
C ASN A 82 -16.37 10.54 -5.08
N ALA A 83 -15.25 9.89 -4.69
CA ALA A 83 -14.20 10.56 -3.94
C ALA A 83 -13.53 11.66 -4.76
N VAL A 84 -13.28 11.45 -6.05
CA VAL A 84 -12.73 12.48 -6.95
C VAL A 84 -13.69 13.64 -7.14
N ASP A 85 -15.00 13.38 -7.28
CA ASP A 85 -16.01 14.44 -7.35
C ASP A 85 -16.11 15.26 -6.06
N PHE A 86 -15.95 14.60 -4.90
CA PHE A 86 -15.87 15.30 -3.62
C PHE A 86 -14.62 16.19 -3.55
N LEU A 87 -13.46 15.68 -3.99
CA LEU A 87 -12.22 16.46 -4.01
C LEU A 87 -12.33 17.69 -4.92
N ASP A 88 -12.93 17.56 -6.10
CA ASP A 88 -13.09 18.65 -7.06
C ASP A 88 -13.96 19.80 -6.53
N SER A 89 -14.94 19.47 -5.68
CA SER A 89 -15.91 20.45 -5.15
C SER A 89 -15.54 21.02 -3.77
N SER A 90 -14.83 20.25 -2.95
CA SER A 90 -14.73 20.51 -1.51
C SER A 90 -13.31 20.47 -0.95
N TYR A 91 -12.29 20.18 -1.77
CA TYR A 91 -10.92 20.13 -1.29
C TYR A 91 -10.33 21.53 -1.05
N VAL A 92 -9.56 21.65 0.03
CA VAL A 92 -9.06 22.94 0.53
C VAL A 92 -8.09 23.62 -0.44
N ASN A 93 -7.26 22.81 -1.11
CA ASN A 93 -6.25 23.30 -2.03
C ASN A 93 -6.64 23.01 -3.48
N ILE A 94 -6.03 23.72 -4.43
CA ILE A 94 -6.19 23.38 -5.84
C ILE A 94 -5.57 22.00 -6.08
N VAL A 95 -6.38 21.09 -6.63
CA VAL A 95 -5.96 19.72 -6.92
C VAL A 95 -5.11 19.69 -8.20
N ASP A 96 -3.87 19.18 -8.08
CA ASP A 96 -3.04 18.87 -9.25
C ASP A 96 -3.40 17.49 -9.81
N TYR A 97 -4.41 17.47 -10.69
CA TYR A 97 -4.85 16.23 -11.34
C TYR A 97 -3.78 15.59 -12.23
N ARG A 98 -2.77 16.34 -12.70
CA ARG A 98 -1.66 15.76 -13.46
C ARG A 98 -0.79 14.94 -12.52
N GLU A 99 -0.37 15.51 -11.39
CA GLU A 99 0.43 14.79 -10.40
C GLU A 99 -0.32 13.58 -9.83
N MET A 100 -1.62 13.73 -9.53
CA MET A 100 -2.48 12.62 -9.11
C MET A 100 -2.48 11.49 -10.15
N THR A 101 -2.70 11.82 -11.42
CA THR A 101 -2.74 10.82 -12.50
C THR A 101 -1.39 10.09 -12.63
N ILE A 102 -0.28 10.84 -12.61
CA ILE A 102 1.07 10.27 -12.71
C ILE A 102 1.36 9.31 -11.55
N LYS A 103 1.06 9.71 -10.31
CA LYS A 103 1.27 8.86 -9.13
C LYS A 103 0.36 7.64 -9.11
N ALA A 104 -0.90 7.78 -9.55
CA ALA A 104 -1.84 6.66 -9.68
C ALA A 104 -1.31 5.58 -10.64
N VAL A 105 -0.91 6.00 -11.85
CA VAL A 105 -0.41 5.08 -12.88
C VAL A 105 0.94 4.47 -12.48
N ASN A 106 1.85 5.24 -11.89
CA ASN A 106 3.10 4.72 -11.35
C ASN A 106 2.87 3.67 -10.26
N ARG A 107 1.90 3.87 -9.37
CA ARG A 107 1.56 2.87 -8.35
C ARG A 107 1.03 1.57 -8.99
N CYS A 108 0.24 1.66 -10.06
CA CYS A 108 -0.18 0.49 -10.84
C CYS A 108 1.00 -0.23 -11.53
N LYS A 109 2.03 0.51 -11.99
CA LYS A 109 3.27 -0.10 -12.52
C LYS A 109 3.99 -0.90 -11.43
N LEU A 110 4.13 -0.35 -10.22
CA LEU A 110 4.72 -1.06 -9.09
C LEU A 110 3.91 -2.29 -8.70
N LEU A 111 2.58 -2.20 -8.72
CA LEU A 111 1.70 -3.34 -8.47
C LEU A 111 1.97 -4.49 -9.44
N ALA A 112 2.02 -4.19 -10.74
CA ALA A 112 2.32 -5.18 -11.76
C ALA A 112 3.70 -5.81 -11.57
N GLU A 113 4.71 -5.04 -11.16
CA GLU A 113 6.05 -5.55 -10.86
C GLU A 113 6.06 -6.49 -9.64
N VAL A 114 5.37 -6.12 -8.57
CA VAL A 114 5.25 -6.98 -7.38
C VAL A 114 4.57 -8.30 -7.73
N MET A 115 3.49 -8.24 -8.51
CA MET A 115 2.69 -9.42 -8.91
C MET A 115 3.39 -10.31 -9.95
N SER A 116 4.39 -9.82 -10.67
CA SER A 116 5.18 -10.60 -11.63
C SER A 116 6.40 -11.27 -10.99
N ASN A 117 6.73 -10.93 -9.74
CA ASN A 117 7.90 -11.49 -9.06
C ASN A 117 7.76 -13.02 -8.88
N SER A 118 8.71 -13.76 -9.45
CA SER A 118 8.71 -15.22 -9.46
C SER A 118 8.97 -15.84 -8.08
N TYR A 119 9.77 -15.20 -7.22
CA TYR A 119 10.18 -15.71 -5.90
C TYR A 119 9.07 -15.63 -4.85
N LEU A 120 8.14 -14.70 -5.00
CA LEU A 120 7.06 -14.51 -4.04
C LEU A 120 5.97 -15.57 -4.23
N LYS A 121 5.44 -16.15 -3.14
CA LYS A 121 4.25 -17.01 -3.20
C LYS A 121 3.05 -16.19 -2.74
N MET A 122 2.16 -15.85 -3.67
CA MET A 122 1.00 -14.99 -3.43
C MET A 122 -0.18 -15.48 -4.24
N ARG A 123 -1.39 -15.14 -3.77
CA ARG A 123 -2.67 -15.50 -4.42
C ARG A 123 -2.79 -14.90 -5.82
N TYR A 124 -2.45 -13.63 -5.94
CA TYR A 124 -2.55 -12.90 -7.19
C TYR A 124 -1.18 -12.80 -7.85
N LYS A 125 -1.04 -13.46 -9.01
CA LYS A 125 0.16 -13.45 -9.84
C LYS A 125 -0.19 -13.19 -11.28
N ILE A 126 0.71 -12.50 -11.97
CA ILE A 126 0.66 -12.32 -13.42
C ILE A 126 1.90 -12.96 -14.04
N ARG A 127 1.75 -13.48 -15.27
CA ARG A 127 2.87 -14.02 -16.04
C ARG A 127 3.74 -12.88 -16.58
N ASP A 128 4.98 -13.19 -16.91
CA ASP A 128 5.93 -12.22 -17.50
C ASP A 128 5.39 -11.58 -18.79
N THR A 129 4.71 -12.34 -19.63
CA THR A 129 4.04 -11.83 -20.84
C THR A 129 2.97 -10.79 -20.52
N GLN A 130 2.15 -11.05 -19.50
CA GLN A 130 1.10 -10.12 -19.05
C GLN A 130 1.70 -8.88 -18.41
N TYR A 131 2.74 -9.04 -17.58
CA TYR A 131 3.49 -7.93 -16.99
C TYR A 131 4.02 -6.98 -18.06
N LYS A 132 4.65 -7.51 -19.12
CA LYS A 132 5.19 -6.70 -20.23
C LYS A 132 4.08 -5.92 -20.96
N VAL A 133 2.93 -6.54 -21.20
CA VAL A 133 1.79 -5.85 -21.83
C VAL A 133 1.28 -4.73 -20.93
N VAL A 134 1.03 -5.02 -19.65
CA VAL A 134 0.54 -4.02 -18.67
C VAL A 134 1.54 -2.87 -18.53
N GLN A 135 2.84 -3.15 -18.41
CA GLN A 135 3.87 -2.10 -18.33
C GLN A 135 3.87 -1.20 -19.55
N ARG A 136 3.79 -1.76 -20.77
CA ARG A 136 3.74 -0.95 -22.00
C ARG A 136 2.49 -0.07 -22.04
N SER A 137 1.33 -0.62 -21.68
CA SER A 137 0.08 0.16 -21.65
C SER A 137 0.13 1.29 -20.62
N LEU A 138 0.66 1.04 -19.42
CA LEU A 138 0.80 2.06 -18.38
C LEU A 138 1.86 3.11 -18.74
N GLU A 139 2.97 2.72 -19.40
CA GLU A 139 3.97 3.67 -19.90
C GLU A 139 3.38 4.59 -20.97
N ALA A 140 2.62 4.05 -21.92
CA ALA A 140 1.96 4.86 -22.94
C ALA A 140 0.98 5.88 -22.33
N ILE A 141 0.27 5.50 -21.26
CA ILE A 141 -0.59 6.42 -20.49
C ILE A 141 0.24 7.52 -19.82
N LEU A 142 1.38 7.17 -19.20
CA LEU A 142 2.26 8.15 -18.56
C LEU A 142 2.87 9.13 -19.57
N ASP A 143 3.30 8.65 -20.73
CA ASP A 143 3.84 9.48 -21.80
C ASP A 143 2.78 10.47 -22.31
N GLU A 144 1.56 10.00 -22.56
CA GLU A 144 0.42 10.83 -22.96
C GLU A 144 0.12 11.92 -21.91
N VAL A 145 0.03 11.54 -20.64
CA VAL A 145 -0.25 12.45 -19.52
C VAL A 145 0.91 13.43 -19.29
N GLY A 146 2.15 12.99 -19.44
CA GLY A 146 3.34 13.81 -19.24
C GLY A 146 3.58 14.82 -20.35
N GLN A 147 3.29 14.45 -21.60
CA GLN A 147 3.50 15.29 -22.78
C GLN A 147 2.32 16.22 -23.07
N SER A 148 1.14 15.99 -22.46
CA SER A 148 -0.04 16.81 -22.72
C SER A 148 0.18 18.27 -22.31
N PRO A 149 0.11 19.23 -23.24
CA PRO A 149 0.30 20.65 -22.95
C PRO A 149 -0.92 21.27 -22.26
N ALA A 150 -2.10 20.64 -22.36
CA ALA A 150 -3.33 21.10 -21.75
C ALA A 150 -3.35 20.82 -20.24
N ALA A 151 -4.03 21.68 -19.48
CA ALA A 151 -4.29 21.42 -18.07
C ALA A 151 -5.12 20.13 -17.92
N ILE A 152 -4.63 19.22 -17.08
CA ILE A 152 -5.34 17.98 -16.76
C ILE A 152 -6.38 18.33 -15.69
N ARG A 153 -7.63 17.91 -15.94
CA ARG A 153 -8.76 18.07 -15.02
C ARG A 153 -9.24 16.71 -14.54
N LYS A 154 -10.22 16.70 -13.61
CA LYS A 154 -10.81 15.47 -13.08
C LYS A 154 -11.28 14.49 -14.16
N ASP A 155 -11.85 14.99 -15.26
CA ASP A 155 -12.41 14.14 -16.31
C ASP A 155 -11.32 13.29 -16.96
N LYS A 156 -10.12 13.85 -17.11
CA LYS A 156 -8.97 13.12 -17.66
C LYS A 156 -8.41 12.11 -16.66
N LEU A 157 -8.42 12.41 -15.36
CA LEU A 157 -8.08 11.42 -14.31
C LEU A 157 -9.05 10.24 -14.35
N ILE A 158 -10.36 10.50 -14.50
CA ILE A 158 -11.40 9.46 -14.59
C ILE A 158 -11.25 8.65 -15.89
N ASP A 159 -10.98 9.28 -17.03
CA ASP A 159 -10.66 8.58 -18.29
C ASP A 159 -9.46 7.63 -18.13
N VAL A 160 -8.36 8.12 -17.54
CA VAL A 160 -7.17 7.30 -17.28
C VAL A 160 -7.49 6.17 -16.31
N PHE A 161 -8.29 6.42 -15.28
CA PHE A 161 -8.73 5.39 -14.34
C PHE A 161 -9.48 4.26 -15.04
N GLU A 162 -10.49 4.58 -15.85
CA GLU A 162 -11.26 3.58 -16.62
C GLU A 162 -10.37 2.80 -17.60
N ARG A 163 -9.43 3.48 -18.28
CA ARG A 163 -8.44 2.83 -19.15
C ARG A 163 -7.53 1.85 -18.38
N VAL A 164 -7.13 2.19 -17.15
CA VAL A 164 -6.35 1.29 -16.29
C VAL A 164 -7.19 0.10 -15.83
N LEU A 165 -8.47 0.31 -15.49
CA LEU A 165 -9.36 -0.78 -15.11
C LEU A 165 -9.62 -1.75 -16.28
N ALA A 166 -9.72 -1.23 -17.50
CA ALA A 166 -9.85 -2.05 -18.71
C ALA A 166 -8.66 -3.02 -18.92
N LEU A 167 -7.48 -2.75 -18.33
CA LEU A 167 -6.36 -3.68 -18.34
C LEU A 167 -6.66 -4.99 -17.58
N SER A 168 -7.66 -4.99 -16.69
CA SER A 168 -8.13 -6.19 -15.99
C SER A 168 -9.04 -7.07 -16.85
N GLU A 169 -9.66 -6.52 -17.90
CA GLU A 169 -10.77 -7.14 -18.64
C GLU A 169 -10.32 -7.90 -19.91
N SER A 170 -9.03 -8.25 -20.05
CA SER A 170 -8.55 -8.94 -21.26
C SER A 170 -9.24 -10.30 -21.50
N PRO A 171 -9.70 -10.60 -22.74
CA PRO A 171 -10.46 -11.80 -23.08
C PRO A 171 -9.69 -13.14 -22.93
N PHE A 172 -8.39 -13.11 -22.60
CA PHE A 172 -7.57 -14.31 -22.44
C PHE A 172 -7.35 -14.66 -20.95
N GLY A 173 -7.93 -15.80 -20.52
CA GLY A 173 -8.11 -16.21 -19.13
C GLY A 173 -6.86 -16.46 -18.25
N ARG A 174 -7.15 -16.68 -16.95
CA ARG A 174 -6.28 -16.91 -15.75
C ARG A 174 -5.03 -16.02 -15.63
N GLY A 175 -4.98 -15.25 -14.55
CA GLY A 175 -3.91 -14.26 -14.28
C GLY A 175 -4.33 -12.81 -14.54
N ARG A 176 -5.61 -12.48 -14.28
CA ARG A 176 -6.11 -11.09 -14.34
C ARG A 176 -5.74 -10.36 -13.05
N LEU A 177 -5.43 -9.07 -13.19
CA LEU A 177 -5.36 -8.15 -12.05
C LEU A 177 -6.77 -8.05 -11.45
N PRO A 178 -6.99 -8.38 -10.17
CA PRO A 178 -8.29 -8.21 -9.54
C PRO A 178 -8.74 -6.75 -9.61
N LEU A 179 -9.97 -6.52 -10.06
CA LEU A 179 -10.50 -5.18 -10.27
C LEU A 179 -10.42 -4.32 -9.00
N ALA A 180 -10.89 -4.85 -7.87
CA ALA A 180 -10.82 -4.19 -6.56
C ALA A 180 -9.38 -3.81 -6.16
N LEU A 181 -8.40 -4.65 -6.49
CA LEU A 181 -6.99 -4.36 -6.21
C LEU A 181 -6.48 -3.22 -7.09
N LEU A 182 -6.83 -3.18 -8.39
CA LEU A 182 -6.48 -2.05 -9.23
C LEU A 182 -7.14 -0.75 -8.77
N ILE A 183 -8.43 -0.79 -8.40
CA ILE A 183 -9.16 0.38 -7.91
C ILE A 183 -8.44 0.96 -6.68
N THR A 184 -8.19 0.13 -5.67
CA THR A 184 -7.55 0.57 -4.42
C THR A 184 -6.14 1.08 -4.62
N GLN A 185 -5.33 0.40 -5.44
CA GLN A 185 -3.94 0.80 -5.67
C GLN A 185 -3.86 2.05 -6.56
N PHE A 186 -4.71 2.18 -7.57
CA PHE A 186 -4.81 3.41 -8.35
C PHE A 186 -5.20 4.59 -7.45
N ALA A 187 -6.28 4.42 -6.66
CA ALA A 187 -6.78 5.44 -5.75
C ALA A 187 -5.71 5.89 -4.74
N ARG A 188 -5.04 4.94 -4.08
CA ARG A 188 -3.96 5.24 -3.12
C ARG A 188 -2.80 5.99 -3.77
N GLY A 189 -2.49 5.69 -5.04
CA GLY A 189 -1.46 6.42 -5.79
C GLY A 189 -1.92 7.84 -6.10
N ALA A 190 -3.16 7.99 -6.57
CA ALA A 190 -3.76 9.29 -6.88
C ALA A 190 -3.75 10.21 -5.65
N LEU A 191 -4.27 9.73 -4.53
CA LEU A 191 -4.36 10.53 -3.29
C LEU A 191 -2.99 10.82 -2.68
N SER A 192 -1.94 10.05 -2.99
CA SER A 192 -0.58 10.36 -2.53
C SER A 192 0.05 11.63 -3.15
N ALA A 193 -0.63 12.27 -4.10
CA ALA A 193 -0.30 13.61 -4.60
C ALA A 193 -0.82 14.74 -3.69
N LEU A 194 -1.76 14.40 -2.81
CA LEU A 194 -2.42 15.34 -1.91
C LEU A 194 -1.67 15.36 -0.57
N ASP A 195 -2.39 15.67 0.51
CA ASP A 195 -1.86 15.66 1.85
C ASP A 195 -1.90 14.24 2.49
N PRO A 196 -1.12 13.97 3.55
CA PRO A 196 -1.01 12.64 4.15
C PRO A 196 -2.26 12.16 4.91
N TYR A 197 -3.24 13.03 5.13
CA TYR A 197 -4.49 12.73 5.83
C TYR A 197 -5.65 12.42 4.87
N THR A 198 -5.52 12.74 3.58
CA THR A 198 -6.52 12.40 2.58
C THR A 198 -6.45 10.92 2.20
N VAL A 199 -7.43 10.15 2.67
CA VAL A 199 -7.54 8.70 2.44
C VAL A 199 -8.97 8.30 2.09
N ILE A 200 -9.13 7.20 1.35
CA ILE A 200 -10.43 6.53 1.18
C ILE A 200 -10.51 5.37 2.16
N TYR A 201 -11.61 5.30 2.90
CA TYR A 201 -11.98 4.12 3.68
C TYR A 201 -12.82 3.19 2.80
N TRP A 202 -12.37 1.96 2.64
CA TRP A 202 -13.06 0.92 1.87
C TRP A 202 -14.10 0.19 2.73
N PRO A 203 -15.06 -0.56 2.15
CA PRO A 203 -16.14 -1.22 2.91
C PRO A 203 -15.66 -2.10 4.06
N SER A 204 -14.54 -2.81 3.86
CA SER A 204 -13.92 -3.65 4.90
C SER A 204 -13.37 -2.87 6.09
N GLN A 205 -13.25 -1.54 5.98
CA GLN A 205 -12.75 -0.62 7.00
C GLN A 205 -13.87 0.20 7.66
N ALA A 206 -15.11 0.13 7.17
CA ALA A 206 -16.23 0.97 7.62
C ALA A 206 -16.49 0.84 9.13
N GLN A 207 -16.50 -0.39 9.66
CA GLN A 207 -16.69 -0.61 11.10
C GLN A 207 -15.58 0.00 11.97
N ASN A 208 -14.33 -0.03 11.50
CA ASN A 208 -13.23 0.59 12.24
C ASN A 208 -13.31 2.11 12.18
N PHE A 209 -13.72 2.66 11.03
CA PHE A 209 -13.95 4.09 10.86
C PHE A 209 -15.06 4.62 11.76
N GLU A 210 -16.19 3.90 11.87
CA GLU A 210 -17.27 4.24 12.80
C GLU A 210 -16.79 4.26 14.26
N LYS A 211 -15.95 3.29 14.64
CA LYS A 211 -15.33 3.26 15.98
C LYS A 211 -14.40 4.44 16.21
N GLU A 212 -13.57 4.79 15.21
CA GLU A 212 -12.66 5.94 15.26
C GLU A 212 -13.44 7.26 15.44
N ILE A 213 -14.49 7.50 14.65
CA ILE A 213 -15.32 8.72 14.73
C ILE A 213 -16.06 8.81 16.07
N ASN A 214 -16.66 7.71 16.51
CA ASN A 214 -17.46 7.71 17.74
C ASN A 214 -16.59 7.62 19.00
N ASN A 215 -15.26 7.64 18.86
CA ASN A 215 -14.29 7.40 19.93
C ASN A 215 -14.60 6.10 20.71
N GLN A 216 -15.24 5.13 20.04
CA GLN A 216 -15.65 3.85 20.59
C GLN A 216 -14.50 2.85 20.44
N PHE A 217 -13.43 3.08 21.19
CA PHE A 217 -12.39 2.06 21.35
C PHE A 217 -12.95 0.94 22.23
N THR A 218 -13.56 -0.08 21.60
CA THR A 218 -13.91 -1.31 22.30
C THR A 218 -12.64 -2.11 22.59
N GLY A 219 -12.34 -2.30 23.87
CA GLY A 219 -11.22 -3.11 24.35
C GLY A 219 -11.13 -3.04 25.87
N ILE A 220 -10.31 -3.91 26.46
CA ILE A 220 -10.10 -3.92 27.91
C ILE A 220 -9.11 -2.84 28.39
N GLY A 221 -8.48 -2.08 27.47
CA GLY A 221 -7.54 -1.03 27.83
C GLY A 221 -6.08 -1.47 27.93
N ILE A 222 -5.63 -2.36 27.04
CA ILE A 222 -4.24 -2.81 26.97
C ILE A 222 -3.58 -2.43 25.65
N ARG A 223 -2.28 -2.15 25.69
CA ARG A 223 -1.39 -2.19 24.54
C ARG A 223 -0.63 -3.51 24.60
N PHE A 224 -0.55 -4.24 23.50
CA PHE A 224 0.16 -5.53 23.46
C PHE A 224 1.06 -5.65 22.21
N SER A 225 2.05 -6.54 22.28
CA SER A 225 2.94 -6.91 21.20
C SER A 225 2.53 -8.26 20.63
N LYS A 226 2.49 -8.37 19.30
CA LYS A 226 2.27 -9.62 18.56
C LYS A 226 3.54 -10.14 17.88
N LYS A 227 4.73 -9.65 18.30
CA LYS A 227 6.01 -10.02 17.66
C LYS A 227 6.58 -11.37 18.09
N GLU A 228 6.07 -11.96 19.16
CA GLU A 228 6.55 -13.24 19.72
C GLU A 228 5.50 -14.35 19.53
N ASP A 229 5.87 -15.59 19.87
CA ASP A 229 5.00 -16.79 19.76
C ASP A 229 3.71 -16.69 20.58
N SER A 230 3.62 -15.73 21.51
CA SER A 230 2.40 -15.40 22.23
C SER A 230 2.26 -13.89 22.41
N PRO A 231 1.04 -13.31 22.27
CA PRO A 231 0.84 -11.89 22.50
C PRO A 231 1.20 -11.50 23.94
N LYS A 232 2.02 -10.46 24.09
CA LYS A 232 2.44 -9.94 25.41
C LYS A 232 1.91 -8.54 25.66
N VAL A 233 1.43 -8.29 26.86
CA VAL A 233 0.97 -6.98 27.30
C VAL A 233 2.17 -6.06 27.46
N LEU A 234 2.16 -4.92 26.76
CA LEU A 234 3.20 -3.90 26.83
C LEU A 234 2.89 -2.84 27.88
N SER A 235 1.61 -2.47 28.01
CA SER A 235 1.15 -1.51 29.01
C SER A 235 -0.35 -1.63 29.21
N VAL A 236 -0.80 -1.38 30.44
CA VAL A 236 -2.22 -1.29 30.80
C VAL A 236 -2.57 0.17 31.03
N LEU A 237 -3.69 0.62 30.46
CA LEU A 237 -4.17 1.99 30.59
C LEU A 237 -4.83 2.14 31.98
N PRO A 238 -4.50 3.19 32.76
CA PRO A 238 -5.15 3.43 34.05
C PRO A 238 -6.67 3.55 33.91
N ASP A 239 -7.40 3.08 34.93
CA ASP A 239 -8.87 3.16 35.01
C ASP A 239 -9.62 2.48 33.84
N THR A 240 -9.08 1.37 33.35
CA THR A 240 -9.71 0.53 32.32
C THR A 240 -10.08 -0.85 32.87
N PRO A 241 -10.95 -1.64 32.22
CA PRO A 241 -11.30 -2.98 32.67
C PRO A 241 -10.08 -3.89 32.93
N ALA A 242 -9.03 -3.78 32.13
CA ALA A 242 -7.78 -4.53 32.33
C ALA A 242 -7.00 -4.06 33.56
N TYR A 243 -7.02 -2.75 33.84
CA TYR A 243 -6.43 -2.21 35.06
C TYR A 243 -7.15 -2.76 36.30
N HIS A 244 -8.48 -2.75 36.26
CA HIS A 244 -9.32 -3.29 37.33
C HIS A 244 -9.28 -4.82 37.45
N SER A 245 -8.89 -5.54 36.38
CA SER A 245 -8.70 -7.00 36.41
C SER A 245 -7.34 -7.44 36.95
N GLY A 246 -6.45 -6.50 37.32
CA GLY A 246 -5.11 -6.80 37.80
C GLY A 246 -4.13 -7.27 36.72
N LEU A 247 -4.40 -6.92 35.46
CA LEU A 247 -3.56 -7.27 34.33
C LEU A 247 -2.34 -6.32 34.30
N GLU A 248 -1.16 -6.84 34.02
CA GLU A 248 0.10 -6.09 34.13
C GLU A 248 0.93 -6.10 32.85
N ALA A 249 1.85 -5.12 32.73
CA ALA A 249 2.84 -5.13 31.67
C ALA A 249 3.78 -6.33 31.83
N GLY A 250 3.93 -7.11 30.77
CA GLY A 250 4.69 -8.37 30.76
C GLY A 250 3.80 -9.62 30.69
N ASP A 251 2.50 -9.51 30.98
CA ASP A 251 1.58 -10.64 30.93
C ASP A 251 1.49 -11.25 29.52
N VAL A 252 1.44 -12.59 29.49
CA VAL A 252 1.29 -13.36 28.25
C VAL A 252 -0.17 -13.76 28.09
N ILE A 253 -0.80 -13.28 27.01
CA ILE A 253 -2.16 -13.68 26.67
C ILE A 253 -2.09 -15.08 26.06
N LYS A 254 -2.64 -16.08 26.76
CA LYS A 254 -2.63 -17.50 26.32
C LYS A 254 -3.85 -17.89 25.47
N ALA A 255 -5.00 -17.28 25.73
CA ALA A 255 -6.23 -17.52 25.00
C ALA A 255 -7.17 -16.31 25.08
N VAL A 256 -8.04 -16.16 24.08
CA VAL A 256 -9.15 -15.20 24.07
C VAL A 256 -10.41 -15.98 23.71
N ASP A 257 -11.44 -15.90 24.56
CA ASP A 257 -12.69 -16.66 24.40
C ASP A 257 -12.47 -18.17 24.19
N GLY A 258 -11.48 -18.73 24.89
CA GLY A 258 -11.08 -20.14 24.78
C GLY A 258 -10.26 -20.49 23.53
N VAL A 259 -10.06 -19.56 22.60
CA VAL A 259 -9.21 -19.74 21.41
C VAL A 259 -7.75 -19.44 21.78
N GLN A 260 -6.87 -20.43 21.63
CA GLN A 260 -5.44 -20.25 21.92
C GLN A 260 -4.83 -19.18 21.02
N THR A 261 -4.00 -18.34 21.63
CA THR A 261 -3.27 -17.25 20.95
C THR A 261 -1.87 -17.66 20.53
N SER A 262 -1.35 -18.78 21.05
CA SER A 262 -0.15 -19.45 20.57
C SER A 262 -0.40 -20.07 19.20
N ARG A 263 0.58 -19.95 18.31
CA ARG A 263 0.53 -20.50 16.96
C ARG A 263 1.07 -21.92 16.90
#